data_AF-A0A0L6WE42-F1
#
_entry.id   AF-A0A0L6WE42-F1
#
_cell.length_a   1.000
_cell.length_b   1.000
_cell.length_c   1.000
_cell.angle_alpha   90.00
_cell.angle_beta   90.00
_cell.angle_gamma   90.00
#
_symmetry.space_group_name_H-M   'P 1'
#
loop_
_entity.id
_entity.type
_entity.pdbx_description
1 polymer ?
#
loop_
_entity_poly.entity_id
_entity_poly.type
_entity_poly.pdbx_seq_one_letter_code
_entity_poly.pdbx_strand_id
1 'polypeptide(L)'
;MSFVEVRVELPAYAHSFSVRVPQTSTIADVKQEIYSVCPGNPRATGQRIIWRGRYLVDHEKVDDLWKVDEPRIVHLAVHPSAWSSPPPEIPQTTQLPTQLPTQSEPTHNMPPLPPPRRTRHSHSTAFPIIHAPHPLSYILFKHQSALSALSSHMISPTRPIDQDASRSLAMQVVEGNGWMWPTILDTEFPAATEGGLKYERVTVNGQNFLSLITPSVTPTPLQLHALRVLSYTFTLLSIPISHTTTVRHVTSQSVPIPPNVNALLQQLGLPQLRVAPNQNLNPNANPALPRLGNLPVRPLLAPMLFLLLRTVLLLYFVSPARKPILGLLILAWMLYEIWRPIRNALIRALQTAAAAENRQNQPAPADQPARPDVPNPQPNPQVLDTFANVNVHAEERILAEMPGADTAEPSLSHKVMTFFSLILTTVHPAVWNTRRVALRQREGRIRTEANMRETQVDTDSEGNNGNNRAQLRNTLREQHNRRPQWIREYMDRVVAAEWVDDSD
;
A
#
# COMPACT_ATOMS: atom_id res chain seq x y z
N MET A 1 -42.52 -23.41 18.09
CA MET A 1 -41.59 -22.28 17.94
C MET A 1 -40.56 -22.69 16.90
N SER A 2 -40.48 -21.95 15.79
CA SER A 2 -39.49 -22.18 14.73
C SER A 2 -38.12 -21.69 15.20
N PHE A 3 -37.13 -22.56 15.16
CA PHE A 3 -35.74 -22.23 15.44
C PHE A 3 -35.00 -21.93 14.14
N VAL A 4 -34.08 -20.99 14.21
CA VAL A 4 -33.16 -20.59 13.17
C VAL A 4 -31.76 -21.02 13.56
N GLU A 5 -31.07 -21.69 12.65
CA GLU A 5 -29.65 -21.92 12.76
C GLU A 5 -28.88 -20.75 12.14
N VAL A 6 -28.02 -20.11 12.94
CA VAL A 6 -27.11 -19.04 12.51
C VAL A 6 -25.69 -19.57 12.60
N ARG A 7 -24.95 -19.53 11.50
CA ARG A 7 -23.54 -19.92 11.46
C ARG A 7 -22.67 -18.73 11.84
N VAL A 8 -21.89 -18.87 12.89
CA VAL A 8 -21.00 -17.84 13.43
C VAL A 8 -19.57 -18.17 13.07
N GLU A 9 -18.88 -17.25 12.41
CA GLU A 9 -17.47 -17.38 12.04
C GLU A 9 -16.62 -16.44 12.89
N LEU A 10 -15.49 -16.92 13.40
CA LEU A 10 -14.47 -16.16 14.12
C LEU A 10 -13.20 -16.09 13.25
N PRO A 11 -13.08 -15.09 12.37
CA PRO A 11 -11.98 -15.02 11.41
C PRO A 11 -10.60 -15.02 12.09
N ALA A 12 -10.46 -14.36 13.24
CA ALA A 12 -9.21 -14.27 13.98
C ALA A 12 -8.68 -15.62 14.49
N TYR A 13 -9.55 -16.62 14.61
CA TYR A 13 -9.22 -17.94 15.16
C TYR A 13 -9.42 -19.08 14.16
N ALA A 14 -9.78 -18.77 12.91
CA ALA A 14 -10.17 -19.73 11.88
C ALA A 14 -11.21 -20.77 12.40
N HIS A 15 -12.12 -20.31 13.25
CA HIS A 15 -13.10 -21.17 13.95
C HIS A 15 -14.52 -20.80 13.52
N SER A 16 -15.39 -21.79 13.34
CA SER A 16 -16.81 -21.56 13.06
C SER A 16 -17.69 -22.54 13.80
N PHE A 17 -18.85 -22.09 14.29
CA PHE A 17 -19.85 -22.92 14.96
C PHE A 17 -21.25 -22.42 14.64
N SER A 18 -22.28 -23.23 14.93
CA SER A 18 -23.68 -22.84 14.74
C SER A 18 -24.35 -22.56 16.08
N VAL A 19 -25.19 -21.53 16.13
CA VAL A 19 -26.09 -21.26 17.25
C VAL A 19 -27.54 -21.41 16.79
N ARG A 20 -28.40 -21.92 17.68
CA ARG A 20 -29.83 -22.13 17.39
C ARG A 20 -30.66 -21.21 18.26
N VAL A 21 -31.36 -20.28 17.63
CA VAL A 21 -32.19 -19.27 18.31
C VAL A 21 -33.61 -19.25 17.75
N PRO A 22 -34.64 -18.95 18.55
CA PRO A 22 -35.99 -18.70 18.03
C PRO A 22 -36.02 -17.60 16.95
N GLN A 23 -36.91 -17.71 15.96
CA GLN A 23 -37.07 -16.66 14.92
C GLN A 23 -37.41 -15.28 15.51
N THR A 24 -38.15 -15.26 16.61
CA THR A 24 -38.60 -14.03 17.29
C THR A 24 -37.53 -13.41 18.19
N SER A 25 -36.34 -14.00 18.26
CA SER A 25 -35.24 -13.52 19.10
C SER A 25 -34.60 -12.26 18.55
N THR A 26 -33.96 -11.52 19.45
CA THR A 26 -33.16 -10.34 19.14
C THR A 26 -31.68 -10.69 19.00
N ILE A 27 -30.88 -9.79 18.44
CA ILE A 27 -29.42 -9.96 18.36
C ILE A 27 -28.78 -10.03 19.76
N ALA A 28 -29.37 -9.40 20.78
CA ALA A 28 -28.94 -9.58 22.17
C ALA A 28 -29.04 -11.05 22.61
N ASP A 29 -30.13 -11.73 22.26
CA ASP A 29 -30.32 -13.15 22.55
C ASP A 29 -29.31 -14.02 21.78
N VAL A 30 -29.02 -13.67 20.52
CA VAL A 30 -27.98 -14.34 19.73
C VAL A 30 -26.61 -14.19 20.39
N LYS A 31 -26.25 -13.01 20.90
CA LYS A 31 -25.01 -12.80 21.65
C LYS A 31 -24.95 -13.63 22.93
N GLN A 32 -26.07 -13.77 23.62
CA GLN A 32 -26.16 -14.61 24.81
C GLN A 32 -25.98 -16.09 24.48
N GLU A 33 -26.53 -16.55 23.36
CA GLU A 33 -26.34 -17.92 22.87
C GLU A 33 -24.90 -18.17 22.38
N ILE A 34 -24.25 -17.17 21.77
CA ILE A 34 -22.83 -17.23 21.45
C ILE A 34 -21.99 -17.36 22.73
N TYR A 35 -22.35 -16.66 23.81
CA TYR A 35 -21.64 -16.76 25.08
C TYR A 35 -21.72 -18.17 25.69
N SER A 36 -22.85 -18.87 25.52
CA SER A 36 -23.04 -20.22 26.05
C SER A 36 -22.33 -21.29 25.20
N VAL A 37 -22.32 -21.14 23.86
CA VAL A 37 -21.80 -22.16 22.92
C VAL A 37 -20.33 -21.97 22.56
N CYS A 38 -19.84 -20.73 22.48
CA CYS A 38 -18.49 -20.44 22.00
C CYS A 38 -17.42 -20.82 23.05
N PRO A 39 -16.38 -21.57 22.67
CA PRO A 39 -15.20 -21.77 23.53
C PRO A 39 -14.59 -20.41 23.89
N GLY A 40 -14.21 -20.21 25.17
CA GLY A 40 -13.74 -18.91 25.69
C GLY A 40 -14.82 -18.04 26.34
N ASN A 41 -16.10 -18.38 26.14
CA ASN A 41 -17.26 -17.70 26.72
C ASN A 41 -17.17 -16.16 26.64
N PRO A 42 -17.15 -15.60 25.40
CA PRO A 42 -16.99 -14.17 25.20
C PRO A 42 -18.21 -13.41 25.69
N ARG A 43 -18.07 -12.49 26.65
CA ARG A 43 -19.19 -11.72 27.22
C ARG A 43 -19.92 -10.91 26.14
N ALA A 44 -21.25 -10.91 26.18
CA ALA A 44 -22.11 -10.23 25.18
C ALA A 44 -21.73 -8.75 24.93
N THR A 45 -21.31 -8.03 25.97
CA THR A 45 -20.90 -6.62 25.89
C THR A 45 -19.67 -6.37 25.03
N GLY A 46 -18.80 -7.37 24.87
CA GLY A 46 -17.60 -7.28 24.03
C GLY A 46 -17.71 -8.02 22.70
N GLN A 47 -18.88 -8.59 22.39
CA GLN A 47 -19.18 -9.22 21.11
C GLN A 47 -19.67 -8.19 20.10
N ARG A 48 -19.07 -8.18 18.91
CA ARG A 48 -19.52 -7.43 17.74
C ARG A 48 -19.87 -8.41 16.63
N ILE A 49 -21.15 -8.48 16.28
CA ILE A 49 -21.65 -9.32 15.18
C ILE A 49 -21.71 -8.48 13.92
N ILE A 50 -21.10 -8.99 12.83
CA ILE A 50 -20.99 -8.33 11.54
C ILE A 50 -21.72 -9.19 10.50
N TRP A 51 -22.63 -8.59 9.76
CA TRP A 51 -23.33 -9.24 8.65
C TRP A 51 -23.35 -8.31 7.44
N ARG A 52 -22.91 -8.82 6.27
CA ARG A 52 -22.78 -8.06 5.01
C ARG A 52 -22.03 -6.72 5.17
N GLY A 53 -20.99 -6.72 6.01
CA GLY A 53 -20.17 -5.52 6.27
C GLY A 53 -20.79 -4.51 7.25
N ARG A 54 -21.98 -4.76 7.79
CA ARG A 54 -22.64 -3.91 8.81
C ARG A 54 -22.58 -4.55 10.19
N TYR A 55 -22.42 -3.74 11.23
CA TYR A 55 -22.60 -4.19 12.62
C TYR A 55 -24.08 -4.34 12.94
N LEU A 56 -24.46 -5.48 13.53
CA LEU A 56 -25.82 -5.72 13.99
C LEU A 56 -26.03 -5.14 15.39
N VAL A 57 -27.19 -4.51 15.62
CA VAL A 57 -27.54 -3.85 16.89
C VAL A 57 -28.40 -4.77 17.75
N ASP A 58 -28.24 -4.69 19.07
CA ASP A 58 -28.82 -5.64 20.03
C ASP A 58 -30.35 -5.79 19.95
N HIS A 59 -31.07 -4.73 19.57
CA HIS A 59 -32.54 -4.73 19.48
C HIS A 59 -33.09 -5.22 18.13
N GLU A 60 -32.24 -5.46 17.12
CA GLU A 60 -32.68 -5.97 15.83
C GLU A 60 -33.19 -7.41 15.99
N LYS A 61 -34.28 -7.74 15.30
CA LYS A 61 -34.86 -9.09 15.35
C LYS A 61 -34.25 -9.98 14.28
N VAL A 62 -34.07 -11.25 14.61
CA VAL A 62 -33.57 -12.28 13.69
C VAL A 62 -34.46 -12.39 12.44
N ASP A 63 -35.78 -12.30 12.60
CA ASP A 63 -36.74 -12.40 11.49
C ASP A 63 -36.63 -11.24 10.47
N ASP A 64 -36.29 -10.03 10.95
CA ASP A 64 -36.18 -8.85 10.09
C ASP A 64 -34.87 -8.85 9.28
N LEU A 65 -33.84 -9.55 9.76
CA LEU A 65 -32.50 -9.57 9.16
C LEU A 65 -32.39 -10.59 8.02
N TRP A 66 -32.95 -11.79 8.18
CA TRP A 66 -32.75 -12.88 7.21
C TRP A 66 -34.05 -13.36 6.58
N LYS A 67 -34.13 -13.25 5.24
CA LYS A 67 -35.18 -13.91 4.46
C LYS A 67 -35.07 -15.44 4.60
N VAL A 68 -36.20 -16.14 4.40
CA VAL A 68 -36.33 -17.59 4.63
C VAL A 68 -35.26 -18.42 3.89
N ASP A 69 -34.81 -17.97 2.71
CA ASP A 69 -33.90 -18.72 1.83
C ASP A 69 -32.42 -18.27 1.90
N GLU A 70 -32.07 -17.30 2.76
CA GLU A 70 -30.73 -16.73 2.76
C GLU A 70 -29.77 -17.47 3.73
N PRO A 71 -28.50 -17.74 3.34
CA PRO A 71 -27.51 -18.28 4.25
C PRO A 71 -27.23 -17.31 5.41
N ARG A 72 -27.50 -17.76 6.63
CA ARG A 72 -27.37 -16.98 7.87
C ARG A 72 -25.97 -17.09 8.46
N ILE A 73 -24.98 -16.59 7.71
CA ILE A 73 -23.57 -16.57 8.14
C ILE A 73 -23.23 -15.18 8.68
N VAL A 74 -22.72 -15.11 9.91
CA VAL A 74 -22.29 -13.87 10.56
C VAL A 74 -20.84 -13.97 11.02
N HIS A 75 -20.11 -12.86 10.97
CA HIS A 75 -18.75 -12.79 11.50
C HIS A 75 -18.77 -12.21 12.91
N LEU A 76 -18.08 -12.85 13.84
CA LEU A 76 -17.93 -12.43 15.23
C LEU A 76 -16.54 -11.82 15.45
N ALA A 77 -16.51 -10.58 15.93
CA ALA A 77 -15.32 -9.95 16.47
C ALA A 77 -15.48 -9.77 17.99
N VAL A 78 -14.52 -10.28 18.77
CA VAL A 78 -14.56 -10.25 20.24
C VAL A 78 -13.44 -9.35 20.76
N HIS A 79 -13.77 -8.44 21.69
CA HIS A 79 -12.77 -7.64 22.38
C HIS A 79 -11.91 -8.51 23.33
N PRO A 80 -10.56 -8.36 23.38
CA PRO A 80 -9.70 -9.22 24.20
C PRO A 80 -10.07 -9.29 25.69
N SER A 81 -10.60 -8.21 26.27
CA SER A 81 -11.03 -8.18 27.67
C SER A 81 -12.40 -8.81 27.94
N ALA A 82 -13.11 -9.24 26.90
CA ALA A 82 -14.45 -9.82 27.01
C ALA A 82 -14.43 -11.34 27.13
N TRP A 83 -13.28 -11.97 26.91
CA TRP A 83 -13.08 -13.40 27.13
C TRP A 83 -13.18 -13.72 28.62
N SER A 84 -14.06 -14.65 28.98
CA SER A 84 -14.20 -15.12 30.37
C SER A 84 -13.24 -16.27 30.66
N SER A 85 -12.86 -17.01 29.63
CA SER A 85 -11.84 -18.06 29.64
C SER A 85 -10.92 -17.89 28.42
N PRO A 86 -9.78 -18.60 28.34
CA PRO A 86 -8.87 -18.47 27.20
C PRO A 86 -9.59 -18.66 25.86
N PRO A 87 -9.28 -17.85 24.83
CA PRO A 87 -9.92 -17.94 23.53
C PRO A 87 -9.63 -19.29 22.85
N PRO A 88 -10.41 -19.69 21.82
CA PRO A 88 -10.18 -20.94 21.10
C PRO A 88 -8.74 -21.04 20.59
N GLU A 89 -8.09 -22.17 20.82
CA GLU A 89 -6.75 -22.41 20.28
C GLU A 89 -6.83 -22.44 18.75
N ILE A 90 -6.02 -21.60 18.11
CA ILE A 90 -5.83 -21.66 16.65
C ILE A 90 -5.21 -23.03 16.38
N PRO A 91 -5.80 -23.88 15.51
CA PRO A 91 -5.20 -25.15 15.14
C PRO A 91 -3.78 -24.86 14.63
N GLN A 92 -2.77 -25.11 15.46
CA GLN A 92 -1.40 -25.05 15.02
C GLN A 92 -1.30 -26.17 14.00
N THR A 93 -1.20 -25.81 12.72
CA THR A 93 -0.96 -26.76 11.65
C THR A 93 0.23 -27.57 12.11
N THR A 94 -0.01 -28.85 12.43
CA THR A 94 1.01 -29.75 12.94
C THR A 94 2.09 -29.76 11.88
N GLN A 95 3.16 -29.00 12.12
CA GLN A 95 4.34 -29.09 11.31
C GLN A 95 4.77 -30.54 11.48
N LEU A 96 4.64 -31.35 10.42
CA LEU A 96 5.19 -32.70 10.43
C LEU A 96 6.62 -32.57 10.94
N PRO A 97 7.01 -33.32 11.99
CA PRO A 97 8.39 -33.33 12.42
C PRO A 97 9.21 -33.75 11.21
N THR A 98 9.95 -32.80 10.65
CA THR A 98 10.99 -33.10 9.68
C THR A 98 11.98 -33.96 10.46
N GLN A 99 11.86 -35.27 10.30
CA GLN A 99 12.81 -36.23 10.83
C GLN A 99 14.16 -35.85 10.21
N LEU A 100 15.02 -35.25 11.04
CA LEU A 100 16.42 -35.13 10.75
C LEU A 100 16.94 -36.56 10.58
N PRO A 101 17.52 -36.95 9.43
CA PRO A 101 18.11 -38.27 9.30
C PRO A 101 19.26 -38.38 10.30
N THR A 102 19.10 -39.27 11.26
CA THR A 102 20.15 -39.73 12.17
C THR A 102 21.30 -40.25 11.33
N GLN A 103 22.33 -39.42 11.13
CA GLN A 103 23.61 -39.88 10.64
C GLN A 103 24.25 -40.72 11.75
N SER A 104 24.27 -42.03 11.56
CA SER A 104 25.17 -42.93 12.26
C SER A 104 26.61 -42.54 11.93
N GLU A 105 27.27 -41.86 12.87
CA GLU A 105 28.72 -41.67 12.84
C GLU A 105 29.42 -43.03 12.92
N PRO A 106 30.26 -43.39 11.93
CA PRO A 106 31.19 -44.48 12.09
C PRO A 106 32.36 -43.99 12.96
N THR A 107 32.57 -44.68 14.08
CA THR A 107 33.70 -44.51 14.98
C THR A 107 35.00 -44.79 14.22
N HIS A 108 35.63 -43.74 13.69
CA HIS A 108 37.00 -43.84 13.16
C HIS A 108 37.96 -43.05 14.06
N ASN A 109 38.75 -43.81 14.82
CA ASN A 109 39.93 -43.33 15.56
C ASN A 109 40.80 -42.45 14.67
N MET A 110 40.86 -41.15 14.97
CA MET A 110 41.86 -40.25 14.41
C MET A 110 42.92 -39.93 15.49
N PRO A 111 44.22 -39.94 15.15
CA PRO A 111 45.31 -39.64 16.09
C PRO A 111 45.37 -38.13 16.45
N PRO A 112 46.02 -37.78 17.58
CA PRO A 112 45.97 -36.45 18.16
C PRO A 112 46.69 -35.40 17.29
N LEU A 113 45.96 -34.34 16.93
CA LEU A 113 46.53 -33.15 16.27
C LEU A 113 47.26 -32.25 17.29
N PRO A 114 48.38 -31.61 16.88
CA PRO A 114 49.16 -30.69 17.72
C PRO A 114 48.42 -29.37 18.00
N PRO A 115 48.78 -28.66 19.10
CA PRO A 115 48.06 -27.46 19.55
C PRO A 115 48.16 -26.29 18.56
N PRO A 116 47.10 -25.48 18.42
CA PRO A 116 47.04 -24.42 17.43
C PRO A 116 48.02 -23.28 17.76
N ARG A 117 48.93 -23.00 16.83
CA ARG A 117 49.72 -21.76 16.81
C ARG A 117 48.77 -20.57 16.62
N ARG A 118 48.75 -19.66 17.60
CA ARG A 118 48.10 -18.36 17.52
C ARG A 118 48.68 -17.55 16.35
N THR A 119 47.98 -17.53 15.23
CA THR A 119 48.22 -16.58 14.14
C THR A 119 47.61 -15.23 14.53
N ARG A 120 48.47 -14.26 14.86
CA ARG A 120 48.10 -12.85 14.98
C ARG A 120 47.42 -12.42 13.68
N HIS A 121 46.14 -12.08 13.76
CA HIS A 121 45.39 -11.55 12.64
C HIS A 121 45.86 -10.12 12.36
N SER A 122 46.56 -9.97 11.25
CA SER A 122 46.82 -8.71 10.59
C SER A 122 45.48 -8.01 10.29
N HIS A 123 45.46 -6.71 10.55
CA HIS A 123 44.31 -5.85 10.37
C HIS A 123 43.83 -5.89 8.92
N SER A 124 42.72 -6.60 8.68
CA SER A 124 41.95 -6.48 7.45
C SER A 124 41.28 -5.11 7.47
N THR A 125 41.69 -4.23 6.57
CA THR A 125 41.02 -2.95 6.29
C THR A 125 39.62 -3.24 5.78
N ALA A 126 38.66 -3.29 6.71
CA ALA A 126 37.25 -3.37 6.41
C ALA A 126 36.83 -2.12 5.64
N PHE A 127 36.47 -2.29 4.37
CA PHE A 127 35.73 -1.27 3.64
C PHE A 127 34.40 -1.03 4.36
N PRO A 128 34.02 0.23 4.67
CA PRO A 128 32.78 0.51 5.36
C PRO A 128 31.61 0.07 4.48
N ILE A 129 30.83 -0.90 4.96
CA ILE A 129 29.54 -1.24 4.35
C ILE A 129 28.67 0.01 4.53
N ILE A 130 28.47 0.75 3.44
CA ILE A 130 27.59 1.91 3.41
C ILE A 130 26.16 1.36 3.50
N HIS A 131 25.66 1.21 4.71
CA HIS A 131 24.24 0.92 4.92
C HIS A 131 23.44 2.09 4.37
N ALA A 132 22.56 1.82 3.40
CA ALA A 132 21.65 2.82 2.88
C ALA A 132 20.88 3.46 4.07
N PRO A 133 20.81 4.80 4.15
CA PRO A 133 20.20 5.47 5.27
C PRO A 133 18.74 5.05 5.41
N HIS A 134 18.33 4.68 6.62
CA HIS A 134 16.95 4.29 6.91
C HIS A 134 15.99 5.43 6.51
N PRO A 135 14.86 5.15 5.85
CA PRO A 135 14.03 6.21 5.29
C PRO A 135 13.44 7.15 6.35
N LEU A 136 13.17 6.64 7.54
CA LEU A 136 12.73 7.42 8.71
C LEU A 136 13.88 7.83 9.65
N SER A 137 15.13 7.87 9.17
CA SER A 137 16.30 8.19 10.00
C SER A 137 16.19 9.54 10.71
N TYR A 138 15.65 10.56 10.04
CA TYR A 138 15.43 11.88 10.64
C TYR A 138 14.40 11.84 11.79
N ILE A 139 13.30 11.09 11.61
CA ILE A 139 12.25 10.93 12.64
C ILE A 139 12.81 10.17 13.84
N LEU A 140 13.59 9.11 13.60
CA LEU A 140 14.30 8.37 14.65
C LEU A 140 15.27 9.27 15.43
N PHE A 141 16.03 10.10 14.73
CA PHE A 141 16.93 11.07 15.36
C PHE A 141 16.17 12.06 16.25
N LYS A 142 15.06 12.62 15.78
CA LYS A 142 14.19 13.53 16.57
C LYS A 142 13.56 12.82 17.76
N HIS A 143 13.14 11.57 17.60
CA HIS A 143 12.60 10.73 18.66
C HIS A 143 13.65 10.48 19.77
N GLN A 144 14.85 10.06 19.39
CA GLN A 144 15.95 9.83 20.34
C GLN A 144 16.39 11.14 21.01
N SER A 145 16.40 12.25 20.28
CA SER A 145 16.70 13.58 20.84
C SER A 145 15.68 13.95 21.92
N ALA A 146 14.39 13.73 21.67
CA ALA A 146 13.34 13.96 22.65
C ALA A 146 13.48 13.06 23.89
N LEU A 147 13.84 11.77 23.73
CA LEU A 147 14.11 10.89 24.87
C LEU A 147 15.32 11.34 25.69
N SER A 148 16.39 11.82 25.03
CA SER A 148 17.56 12.37 25.72
C SER A 148 17.26 13.68 26.46
N ALA A 149 16.30 14.48 25.96
CA ALA A 149 15.84 15.69 26.63
C ALA A 149 15.01 15.39 27.90
N LEU A 150 14.36 14.22 27.98
CA LEU A 150 13.62 13.78 29.17
C LEU A 150 14.47 13.04 30.19
N SER A 151 15.56 12.39 29.76
CA SER A 151 16.40 11.56 30.63
C SER A 151 17.85 12.02 30.62
N SER A 152 18.35 12.47 31.77
CA SER A 152 19.73 12.98 31.92
C SER A 152 20.81 11.94 31.65
N HIS A 153 20.46 10.64 31.63
CA HIS A 153 21.39 9.53 31.44
C HIS A 153 21.45 9.01 30.00
N MET A 154 20.63 9.52 29.08
CA MET A 154 20.70 9.10 27.67
C MET A 154 21.73 9.92 26.90
N ILE A 155 22.58 9.22 26.15
CA ILE A 155 23.54 9.85 25.24
C ILE A 155 22.76 10.54 24.12
N SER A 156 23.09 11.79 23.85
CA SER A 156 22.51 12.53 22.73
C SER A 156 22.81 11.79 21.42
N PRO A 157 21.80 11.53 20.57
CA PRO A 157 22.02 10.81 19.33
C PRO A 157 22.98 11.57 18.41
N THR A 158 23.83 10.84 17.70
CA THR A 158 24.72 11.43 16.69
C THR A 158 23.88 12.09 15.59
N ARG A 159 24.16 13.35 15.29
CA ARG A 159 23.48 14.05 14.18
C ARG A 159 23.78 13.33 12.87
N PRO A 160 22.77 13.04 12.03
CA PRO A 160 23.01 12.49 10.70
C PRO A 160 23.87 13.44 9.87
N ILE A 161 24.80 12.90 9.08
CA ILE A 161 25.76 13.67 8.27
C ILE A 161 25.05 14.61 7.29
N ASP A 162 23.92 14.18 6.74
CA ASP A 162 23.08 14.96 5.84
C ASP A 162 21.66 15.06 6.41
N GLN A 163 21.48 16.07 7.27
CA GLN A 163 20.21 16.29 7.96
C GLN A 163 19.09 16.70 6.98
N ASP A 164 19.41 17.45 5.94
CA ASP A 164 18.41 17.94 4.98
C ASP A 164 17.96 16.84 4.02
N ALA A 165 18.88 15.98 3.56
CA ALA A 165 18.51 14.81 2.76
C ALA A 165 17.70 13.80 3.57
N SER A 166 18.09 13.52 4.81
CA SER A 166 17.32 12.61 5.68
C SER A 166 15.94 13.18 6.05
N ARG A 167 15.83 14.50 6.23
CA ARG A 167 14.55 15.20 6.46
C ARG A 167 13.63 15.09 5.24
N SER A 168 14.09 15.49 4.06
CA SER A 168 13.28 15.48 2.83
C SER A 168 12.78 14.07 2.49
N LEU A 169 13.63 13.06 2.69
CA LEU A 169 13.27 11.67 2.46
C LEU A 169 12.25 11.16 3.49
N ALA A 170 12.41 11.51 4.78
CA ALA A 170 11.40 11.19 5.79
C ALA A 170 10.05 11.87 5.51
N MET A 171 10.07 13.14 5.07
CA MET A 171 8.88 13.91 4.71
C MET A 171 8.14 13.26 3.55
N GLN A 172 8.85 12.86 2.49
CA GLN A 172 8.27 12.14 1.35
C GLN A 172 7.60 10.83 1.78
N VAL A 173 8.19 10.08 2.72
CA VAL A 173 7.63 8.81 3.20
C VAL A 173 6.38 9.05 4.03
N VAL A 174 6.38 10.04 4.92
CA VAL A 174 5.22 10.40 5.75
C VAL A 174 4.06 10.85 4.87
N GLU A 175 4.31 11.77 3.94
CA GLU A 175 3.29 12.29 3.00
C GLU A 175 2.80 11.21 2.02
N GLY A 176 3.69 10.34 1.56
CA GLY A 176 3.34 9.21 0.70
C GLY A 176 2.42 8.18 1.38
N ASN A 177 2.41 8.13 2.71
CA ASN A 177 1.50 7.31 3.50
C ASN A 177 0.23 8.08 3.94
N GLY A 178 -0.02 9.27 3.38
CA GLY A 178 -1.21 10.07 3.66
C GLY A 178 -1.16 10.85 4.99
N TRP A 179 -0.01 10.92 5.63
CA TRP A 179 0.18 11.70 6.86
C TRP A 179 0.72 13.09 6.54
N MET A 180 0.29 14.10 7.29
CA MET A 180 0.88 15.43 7.19
C MET A 180 2.18 15.52 8.00
N TRP A 181 3.18 16.20 7.46
CA TRP A 181 4.43 16.45 8.16
C TRP A 181 4.21 17.38 9.38
N PRO A 182 4.51 16.93 10.62
CA PRO A 182 4.34 17.79 11.80
C PRO A 182 5.44 18.85 11.87
N THR A 183 5.06 20.13 11.83
CA THR A 183 5.99 21.27 11.89
C THR A 183 6.84 21.31 13.17
N ILE A 184 6.37 20.67 14.25
CA ILE A 184 7.16 20.53 15.49
C ILE A 184 8.45 19.71 15.30
N LEU A 185 8.52 18.86 14.27
CA LEU A 185 9.76 18.15 13.95
C LEU A 185 10.82 19.09 13.37
N ASP A 186 10.41 20.21 12.78
CA ASP A 186 11.31 21.20 12.19
C ASP A 186 11.79 22.24 13.20
N THR A 187 11.01 22.47 14.26
CA THR A 187 11.42 23.39 15.33
C THR A 187 12.61 22.84 16.11
N GLU A 188 13.54 23.73 16.47
CA GLU A 188 14.67 23.39 17.33
C GLU A 188 14.22 23.20 18.79
N PHE A 189 14.91 22.31 19.52
CA PHE A 189 14.63 22.12 20.94
C PHE A 189 15.04 23.39 21.70
N PRO A 190 14.21 23.89 22.64
CA PRO A 190 14.55 25.08 23.42
C PRO A 190 15.74 24.81 24.35
N ALA A 191 16.39 25.87 24.83
CA ALA A 191 17.53 25.74 25.75
C ALA A 191 17.15 25.00 27.05
N ALA A 192 18.06 24.17 27.56
CA ALA A 192 17.86 23.46 28.81
C ALA A 192 17.73 24.45 29.97
N THR A 193 16.67 24.30 30.75
CA THR A 193 16.43 25.07 31.98
C THR A 193 16.59 24.14 33.17
N GLU A 194 17.21 24.61 34.25
CA GLU A 194 17.36 23.83 35.48
C GLU A 194 16.00 23.48 36.10
N GLY A 195 15.90 22.29 36.70
CA GLY A 195 14.67 21.77 37.31
C GLY A 195 13.83 20.89 36.38
N GLY A 196 12.53 20.79 36.67
CA GLY A 196 11.58 20.00 35.88
C GLY A 196 11.26 18.60 36.42
N LEU A 197 10.51 17.86 35.61
CA LEU A 197 10.14 16.47 35.87
C LEU A 197 11.39 15.57 35.80
N LYS A 198 11.53 14.65 36.76
CA LYS A 198 12.58 13.63 36.72
C LYS A 198 12.00 12.31 36.21
N TYR A 199 12.58 11.81 35.12
CA TYR A 199 12.25 10.50 34.56
C TYR A 199 13.40 9.52 34.83
N GLU A 200 13.07 8.32 35.25
CA GLU A 200 14.01 7.21 35.45
C GLU A 200 13.69 6.07 34.49
N ARG A 201 14.73 5.44 33.97
CA ARG A 201 14.57 4.27 33.11
C ARG A 201 14.33 3.04 34.00
N VAL A 202 13.15 2.44 33.88
CA VAL A 202 12.76 1.23 34.61
C VAL A 202 12.59 0.09 33.62
N THR A 203 13.12 -1.08 33.96
CA THR A 203 12.93 -2.29 33.15
C THR A 203 11.75 -3.08 33.71
N VAL A 204 10.67 -3.22 32.93
CA VAL A 204 9.50 -4.03 33.28
C VAL A 204 9.38 -5.13 32.23
N ASN A 205 9.38 -6.40 32.66
CA ASN A 205 9.32 -7.57 31.77
C ASN A 205 10.41 -7.58 30.66
N GLY A 206 11.63 -7.12 30.99
CA GLY A 206 12.74 -7.05 30.04
C GLY A 206 12.67 -5.90 29.02
N GLN A 207 11.60 -5.10 29.05
CA GLN A 207 11.45 -3.90 28.22
C GLN A 207 11.76 -2.64 29.03
N ASN A 208 12.33 -1.64 28.36
CA ASN A 208 12.73 -0.40 29.00
C ASN A 208 11.62 0.66 28.89
N PHE A 209 11.22 1.22 30.03
CA PHE A 209 10.22 2.27 30.13
C PHE A 209 10.82 3.49 30.83
N LEU A 210 10.21 4.66 30.62
CA LEU A 210 10.48 5.85 31.43
C LEU A 210 9.39 5.97 32.50
N SER A 211 9.79 5.90 33.76
CA SER A 211 8.92 6.12 34.92
C SER A 211 9.11 7.54 35.46
N LEU A 212 8.01 8.18 35.83
CA LEU A 212 8.01 9.54 36.37
C LEU A 212 8.24 9.51 37.90
N ILE A 213 9.35 10.07 38.38
CA ILE A 213 9.70 10.07 39.81
C ILE A 213 9.00 11.22 40.54
N THR A 214 8.91 12.40 39.91
CA THR A 214 8.44 13.63 40.57
C THR A 214 7.20 14.19 39.87
N PRO A 215 6.00 13.61 40.07
CA PRO A 215 4.79 14.01 39.36
C PRO A 215 4.25 15.40 39.76
N SER A 216 4.67 15.95 40.90
CA SER A 216 4.19 17.24 41.42
C SER A 216 4.91 18.47 40.86
N VAL A 217 5.98 18.29 40.09
CA VAL A 217 6.79 19.40 39.56
C VAL A 217 6.27 19.81 38.18
N THR A 218 6.31 21.09 37.83
CA THR A 218 5.94 21.56 36.49
C THR A 218 7.03 21.20 35.47
N PRO A 219 6.68 20.64 34.29
CA PRO A 219 7.65 20.32 33.25
C PRO A 219 8.33 21.58 32.71
N THR A 220 9.62 21.49 32.42
CA THR A 220 10.35 22.58 31.75
C THR A 220 9.87 22.74 30.29
N PRO A 221 10.09 23.90 29.65
CA PRO A 221 9.75 24.09 28.24
C PRO A 221 10.39 23.05 27.32
N LEU A 222 11.63 22.63 27.63
CA LEU A 222 12.34 21.55 26.93
C LEU A 222 11.62 20.21 27.06
N GLN A 223 11.21 19.83 28.28
CA GLN A 223 10.50 18.58 28.53
C GLN A 223 9.12 18.58 27.85
N LEU A 224 8.40 19.69 27.94
CA LEU A 224 7.11 19.87 27.29
C LEU A 224 7.25 19.73 25.76
N HIS A 225 8.26 20.37 25.17
CA HIS A 225 8.56 20.22 23.75
C HIS A 225 8.90 18.76 23.38
N ALA A 226 9.76 18.11 24.16
CA ALA A 226 10.13 16.72 23.95
C ALA A 226 8.93 15.77 24.01
N LEU A 227 8.03 15.93 24.99
CA LEU A 227 6.80 15.14 25.07
C LEU A 227 5.90 15.33 23.85
N ARG A 228 5.79 16.57 23.35
CA ARG A 228 5.05 16.83 22.10
C ARG A 228 5.72 16.13 20.91
N VAL A 229 7.04 16.23 20.75
CA VAL A 229 7.78 15.52 19.68
C VAL A 229 7.56 14.00 19.78
N LEU A 230 7.59 13.42 20.97
CA LEU A 230 7.32 11.99 21.17
C LEU A 230 5.91 11.58 20.77
N SER A 231 4.90 12.41 21.06
CA SER A 231 3.51 12.12 20.68
C SER A 231 3.34 11.96 19.16
N TYR A 232 4.04 12.76 18.35
CA TYR A 232 4.04 12.62 16.89
C TYR A 232 4.95 11.49 16.42
N THR A 233 6.21 11.48 16.86
CA THR A 233 7.18 10.49 16.37
C THR A 233 6.78 9.05 16.68
N PHE A 234 6.08 8.78 17.79
CA PHE A 234 5.59 7.43 18.09
C PHE A 234 4.60 6.93 17.03
N THR A 235 3.66 7.77 16.61
CA THR A 235 2.73 7.43 15.53
C THR A 235 3.44 7.29 14.18
N LEU A 236 4.37 8.18 13.86
CA LEU A 236 5.08 8.15 12.58
C LEU A 236 6.04 6.96 12.45
N LEU A 237 6.68 6.53 13.54
CA LEU A 237 7.53 5.34 13.54
C LEU A 237 6.74 4.02 13.45
N SER A 238 5.42 4.06 13.67
CA SER A 238 4.54 2.91 13.48
C SER A 238 4.03 2.75 12.04
N ILE A 239 4.32 3.72 11.15
CA ILE A 239 3.93 3.64 9.74
C ILE A 239 4.56 2.38 9.14
N PRO A 240 3.77 1.48 8.52
CA PRO A 240 4.31 0.30 7.85
C PRO A 240 5.12 0.78 6.64
N ILE A 241 6.43 0.89 6.82
CA ILE A 241 7.34 1.13 5.72
C ILE A 241 7.28 -0.16 4.92
N SER A 242 6.53 -0.15 3.82
CA SER A 242 6.70 -1.17 2.80
C SER A 242 8.16 -1.09 2.44
N HIS A 243 8.94 -2.06 2.93
CA HIS A 243 10.35 -2.15 2.60
C HIS A 243 10.36 -2.14 1.09
N THR A 244 10.71 -1.01 0.48
CA THR A 244 10.95 -0.90 -0.95
C THR A 244 11.85 -2.07 -1.22
N THR A 245 11.32 -3.09 -1.90
CA THR A 245 11.97 -4.38 -2.10
C THR A 245 13.40 -4.03 -2.40
N THR A 246 14.29 -4.30 -1.45
CA THR A 246 15.70 -3.97 -1.59
C THR A 246 16.01 -4.52 -2.96
N VAL A 247 16.25 -3.65 -3.94
CA VAL A 247 16.75 -4.08 -5.23
C VAL A 247 18.00 -4.78 -4.78
N ARG A 248 17.93 -6.11 -4.76
CA ARG A 248 19.01 -6.94 -4.29
C ARG A 248 20.06 -6.58 -5.32
N HIS A 249 20.96 -5.68 -4.96
CA HIS A 249 22.23 -5.59 -5.62
C HIS A 249 22.77 -6.97 -5.32
N VAL A 250 22.52 -7.89 -6.26
CA VAL A 250 23.28 -9.09 -6.40
C VAL A 250 24.64 -8.54 -6.76
N THR A 251 25.40 -8.11 -5.75
CA THR A 251 26.84 -8.21 -5.81
C THR A 251 27.03 -9.69 -6.08
N SER A 252 27.27 -9.99 -7.35
CA SER A 252 27.74 -11.28 -7.81
C SER A 252 29.13 -11.46 -7.21
N GLN A 253 29.19 -11.70 -5.90
CA GLN A 253 30.26 -12.50 -5.35
C GLN A 253 29.99 -13.88 -5.93
N SER A 254 30.68 -14.18 -7.02
CA SER A 254 30.78 -15.52 -7.55
C SER A 254 31.41 -16.36 -6.44
N VAL A 255 30.58 -16.94 -5.57
CA VAL A 255 31.00 -18.09 -4.79
C VAL A 255 31.32 -19.14 -5.85
N PRO A 256 32.59 -19.56 -6.01
CA PRO A 256 32.93 -20.56 -6.99
C PRO A 256 32.16 -21.82 -6.63
N ILE A 257 31.14 -22.14 -7.42
CA ILE A 257 30.36 -23.36 -7.23
C ILE A 257 31.34 -24.51 -7.47
N PRO A 258 31.59 -25.37 -6.46
CA PRO A 258 32.46 -26.53 -6.65
C PRO A 258 31.93 -27.36 -7.83
N PRO A 259 32.80 -27.83 -8.75
CA PRO A 259 32.39 -28.50 -9.99
C PRO A 259 31.46 -29.72 -9.73
N ASN A 260 31.51 -30.25 -8.52
CA ASN A 260 30.79 -31.39 -8.00
C ASN A 260 29.27 -31.17 -7.93
N VAL A 261 28.79 -29.92 -7.78
CA VAL A 261 27.37 -29.63 -7.54
C VAL A 261 26.52 -29.85 -8.80
N ASN A 262 27.07 -29.52 -9.97
CA ASN A 262 26.39 -29.80 -11.24
C ASN A 262 26.33 -31.30 -11.56
N ALA A 263 27.34 -32.08 -11.14
CA ALA A 263 27.31 -33.53 -11.30
C ALA A 263 26.25 -34.19 -10.40
N LEU A 264 26.08 -33.71 -9.16
CA LEU A 264 25.06 -34.22 -8.25
C LEU A 264 23.63 -33.89 -8.73
N LEU A 265 23.43 -32.69 -9.28
CA LEU A 265 22.14 -32.27 -9.84
C LEU A 265 21.75 -33.07 -11.09
N GLN A 266 22.72 -33.45 -11.93
CA GLN A 266 22.49 -34.36 -13.05
C GLN A 266 22.09 -35.77 -12.58
N GLN A 267 22.69 -36.27 -11.50
CA GLN A 267 22.36 -37.59 -10.96
C GLN A 267 20.94 -37.64 -10.34
N LEU A 268 20.41 -36.49 -9.91
CA LEU A 268 19.04 -36.33 -9.39
C LEU A 268 18.01 -36.01 -10.48
N GLY A 269 18.40 -35.96 -11.76
CA GLY A 269 17.50 -35.63 -12.87
C GLY A 269 17.02 -34.17 -12.90
N LEU A 270 17.72 -33.27 -12.20
CA LEU A 270 17.36 -31.86 -12.10
C LEU A 270 18.10 -31.03 -13.15
N PRO A 271 17.47 -29.98 -13.72
CA PRO A 271 18.07 -29.15 -14.76
C PRO A 271 19.28 -28.36 -14.24
N GLN A 272 20.33 -28.29 -15.06
CA GLN A 272 21.58 -27.60 -14.73
C GLN A 272 21.39 -26.08 -14.65
N LEU A 273 21.92 -25.46 -13.60
CA LEU A 273 21.92 -24.01 -13.44
C LEU A 273 22.92 -23.38 -14.43
N ARG A 274 22.42 -22.81 -15.54
CA ARG A 274 23.21 -22.01 -16.48
C ARG A 274 23.39 -20.59 -15.93
N VAL A 275 24.59 -20.27 -15.48
CA VAL A 275 24.97 -18.91 -15.07
C VAL A 275 25.35 -18.12 -16.32
N ALA A 276 24.57 -17.10 -16.68
CA ALA A 276 24.86 -16.22 -17.82
C ALA A 276 26.05 -15.29 -17.48
N PRO A 277 27.00 -15.06 -18.40
CA PRO A 277 28.16 -14.19 -18.16
C PRO A 277 27.73 -12.71 -18.13
N ASN A 278 27.98 -12.05 -16.99
CA ASN A 278 27.70 -10.64 -16.74
C ASN A 278 28.51 -9.71 -17.67
N GLN A 279 27.82 -8.89 -18.47
CA GLN A 279 28.40 -7.72 -19.12
C GLN A 279 28.29 -6.48 -18.21
N ASN A 280 29.44 -5.83 -17.99
CA ASN A 280 29.62 -4.61 -17.20
C ASN A 280 28.75 -3.44 -17.70
N LEU A 281 27.94 -2.85 -16.83
CA LEU A 281 27.26 -1.57 -17.05
C LEU A 281 27.56 -0.59 -15.90
N ASN A 282 27.93 0.61 -16.33
CA ASN A 282 28.52 1.75 -15.61
C ASN A 282 27.59 2.33 -14.51
N PRO A 283 28.05 2.64 -13.28
CA PRO A 283 27.18 2.87 -12.12
C PRO A 283 26.80 4.34 -11.80
N ASN A 284 26.75 5.28 -12.76
CA ASN A 284 26.59 6.70 -12.42
C ASN A 284 25.44 7.43 -13.13
N ALA A 285 24.24 6.83 -13.21
CA ALA A 285 23.05 7.52 -13.73
C ALA A 285 21.85 7.37 -12.78
N ASN A 286 21.43 8.50 -12.19
CA ASN A 286 20.28 8.67 -11.30
C ASN A 286 18.97 8.03 -11.86
N PRO A 287 18.27 7.18 -11.09
CA PRO A 287 16.98 6.62 -11.48
C PRO A 287 15.83 7.35 -10.74
N ALA A 288 15.47 8.55 -11.20
CA ALA A 288 14.28 9.25 -10.66
C ALA A 288 13.29 9.73 -11.75
N LEU A 289 13.49 9.30 -13.00
CA LEU A 289 12.49 9.41 -14.06
C LEU A 289 12.42 8.07 -14.77
N PRO A 290 11.24 7.41 -14.85
CA PRO A 290 11.11 6.19 -15.62
C PRO A 290 11.52 6.50 -17.07
N ARG A 291 12.53 5.79 -17.57
CA ARG A 291 12.99 5.86 -18.96
C ARG A 291 11.84 5.45 -19.90
N LEU A 292 10.99 6.40 -20.28
CA LEU A 292 10.18 6.37 -21.49
C LEU A 292 11.03 6.40 -22.78
N GLY A 293 12.36 6.46 -22.65
CA GLY A 293 13.32 6.69 -23.75
C GLY A 293 13.60 5.51 -24.68
N ASN A 294 13.03 4.32 -24.47
CA ASN A 294 13.30 3.15 -25.32
C ASN A 294 12.09 2.65 -26.12
N LEU A 295 11.01 3.43 -26.21
CA LEU A 295 10.23 3.37 -27.45
C LEU A 295 11.19 3.82 -28.55
N PRO A 296 11.41 3.06 -29.65
CA PRO A 296 12.16 3.56 -30.78
C PRO A 296 11.35 4.71 -31.39
N VAL A 297 11.49 5.91 -30.84
CA VAL A 297 10.76 7.10 -31.29
C VAL A 297 11.31 7.52 -32.65
N ARG A 298 12.57 7.20 -32.95
CA ARG A 298 13.24 7.50 -34.22
C ARG A 298 12.42 7.14 -35.48
N PRO A 299 11.88 5.91 -35.63
CA PRO A 299 11.03 5.58 -36.78
C PRO A 299 9.66 6.27 -36.81
N LEU A 300 9.16 6.81 -35.70
CA LEU A 300 7.89 7.55 -35.64
C LEU A 300 8.07 9.06 -35.85
N LEU A 301 9.23 9.60 -35.46
CA LEU A 301 9.50 11.04 -35.50
C LEU A 301 9.64 11.56 -36.93
N ALA A 302 10.31 10.81 -37.82
CA ALA A 302 10.45 11.18 -39.23
C ALA A 302 9.11 11.30 -39.98
N PRO A 303 8.18 10.31 -39.93
CA PRO A 303 6.88 10.46 -40.60
C PRO A 303 6.01 11.54 -39.96
N MET A 304 6.06 11.73 -38.63
CA MET A 304 5.33 12.81 -37.96
C MET A 304 5.85 14.20 -38.35
N LEU A 305 7.17 14.37 -38.44
CA LEU A 305 7.79 15.61 -38.90
C LEU A 305 7.43 15.92 -40.37
N PHE A 306 7.47 14.89 -41.24
CA PHE A 306 7.09 15.04 -42.64
C PHE A 306 5.61 15.39 -42.81
N LEU A 307 4.75 14.78 -41.98
CA LEU A 307 3.31 15.09 -41.95
C LEU A 307 3.06 16.52 -41.48
N LEU A 308 3.74 16.98 -40.43
CA LEU A 308 3.65 18.36 -39.95
C LEU A 308 4.14 19.36 -41.00
N LEU A 309 5.27 19.09 -41.65
CA LEU A 309 5.77 19.92 -42.76
C LEU A 309 4.75 19.99 -43.90
N ARG A 310 4.20 18.83 -44.30
CA ARG A 310 3.20 18.74 -45.37
C ARG A 310 1.92 19.51 -45.03
N THR A 311 1.53 19.55 -43.76
CA THR A 311 0.30 20.23 -43.35
C THR A 311 0.50 21.72 -43.23
N VAL A 312 1.68 22.17 -42.78
CA VAL A 312 2.08 23.58 -42.87
C VAL A 312 2.09 24.05 -44.32
N LEU A 313 2.64 23.26 -45.26
CA LEU A 313 2.61 23.57 -46.70
C LEU A 313 1.18 23.63 -47.26
N LEU A 314 0.31 22.68 -46.91
CA LEU A 314 -1.10 22.70 -47.34
C LEU A 314 -1.84 23.91 -46.79
N LEU A 315 -1.62 24.27 -45.52
CA LEU A 315 -2.19 25.46 -44.89
C LEU A 315 -1.65 26.77 -45.50
N TYR A 316 -0.40 26.77 -45.97
CA TYR A 316 0.21 27.90 -46.65
C TYR A 316 -0.43 28.16 -48.02
N PHE A 317 -0.61 27.12 -48.85
CA PHE A 317 -1.23 27.25 -50.17
C PHE A 317 -2.76 27.40 -50.12
N VAL A 318 -3.39 26.81 -49.10
CA VAL A 318 -4.84 26.85 -48.92
C VAL A 318 -5.14 27.70 -47.69
N SER A 319 -5.27 29.01 -47.89
CA SER A 319 -5.59 29.95 -46.83
C SER A 319 -6.94 29.56 -46.17
N PRO A 320 -6.93 28.98 -44.95
CA PRO A 320 -8.12 28.35 -44.37
C PRO A 320 -9.23 29.36 -44.10
N ALA A 321 -8.82 30.61 -43.84
CA ALA A 321 -9.71 31.74 -43.60
C ALA A 321 -10.66 32.04 -44.78
N ARG A 322 -10.26 31.70 -46.02
CA ARG A 322 -11.10 31.93 -47.21
C ARG A 322 -11.97 30.73 -47.58
N LYS A 323 -11.60 29.52 -47.15
CA LYS A 323 -12.29 28.27 -47.51
C LYS A 323 -12.30 27.29 -46.33
N PRO A 324 -13.22 27.44 -45.36
CA PRO A 324 -13.24 26.64 -44.13
C PRO A 324 -13.47 25.14 -44.37
N ILE A 325 -14.22 24.79 -45.42
CA ILE A 325 -14.48 23.39 -45.82
C ILE A 325 -13.18 22.66 -46.18
N LEU A 326 -12.27 23.33 -46.88
CA LEU A 326 -10.95 22.77 -47.20
C LEU A 326 -10.10 22.58 -45.95
N GLY A 327 -10.18 23.50 -44.98
CA GLY A 327 -9.53 23.35 -43.67
C GLY A 327 -10.03 22.12 -42.91
N LEU A 328 -11.35 21.88 -42.89
CA LEU A 328 -11.95 20.69 -42.29
C LEU A 328 -11.50 19.40 -42.99
N LEU A 329 -11.42 19.39 -44.33
CA LEU A 329 -10.91 18.26 -45.10
C LEU A 329 -9.44 17.96 -44.82
N ILE A 330 -8.59 18.99 -44.70
CA ILE A 330 -7.18 18.85 -44.34
C ILE A 330 -7.04 18.31 -42.90
N LEU A 331 -7.88 18.77 -41.97
CA LEU A 331 -7.89 18.28 -40.58
C LEU A 331 -8.32 16.80 -40.51
N ALA A 332 -9.38 16.42 -41.21
CA ALA A 332 -9.84 15.03 -41.28
C ALA A 332 -8.77 14.12 -41.92
N TRP A 333 -8.10 14.61 -42.96
CA TRP A 333 -6.99 13.91 -43.59
C TRP A 333 -5.78 13.75 -42.66
N MET A 334 -5.43 14.78 -41.89
CA MET A 334 -4.42 14.74 -40.83
C MET A 334 -4.73 13.68 -39.77
N LEU A 335 -5.96 13.69 -39.25
CA LEU A 335 -6.43 12.70 -38.27
C LEU A 335 -6.31 11.28 -38.82
N TYR A 336 -6.69 11.07 -40.09
CA TYR A 336 -6.58 9.77 -40.75
C TYR A 336 -5.12 9.31 -40.89
N GLU A 337 -4.20 10.19 -41.30
CA GLU A 337 -2.78 9.85 -41.44
C GLU A 337 -2.07 9.64 -40.09
N ILE A 338 -2.47 10.35 -39.02
CA ILE A 338 -1.95 10.10 -37.66
C ILE A 338 -2.51 8.77 -37.11
N TRP A 339 -3.76 8.43 -37.44
CA TRP A 339 -4.39 7.20 -36.98
C TRP A 339 -3.74 5.93 -37.55
N ARG A 340 -3.26 5.96 -38.81
CA ARG A 340 -2.59 4.83 -39.47
C ARG A 340 -1.38 4.26 -38.70
N PRO A 341 -0.34 5.04 -38.34
CA PRO A 341 0.81 4.54 -37.60
C PRO A 341 0.45 4.12 -36.18
N ILE A 342 -0.49 4.81 -35.51
CA ILE A 342 -0.97 4.42 -34.17
C ILE A 342 -1.65 3.06 -34.23
N ARG A 343 -2.57 2.86 -35.18
CA ARG A 343 -3.25 1.57 -35.40
C ARG A 343 -2.25 0.46 -35.71
N ASN A 344 -1.25 0.73 -36.56
CA ASN A 344 -0.22 -0.25 -36.91
C ASN A 344 0.69 -0.59 -35.71
N ALA A 345 1.05 0.39 -34.88
CA ALA A 345 1.81 0.17 -33.66
C ALA A 345 1.00 -0.65 -32.64
N LEU A 346 -0.30 -0.37 -32.50
CA LEU A 346 -1.21 -1.10 -31.62
C LEU A 346 -1.37 -2.55 -32.05
N ILE A 347 -1.62 -2.81 -33.35
CA ILE A 347 -1.76 -4.18 -33.88
C ILE A 347 -0.46 -4.96 -33.67
N ARG A 348 0.71 -4.33 -33.86
CA ARG A 348 2.00 -4.97 -33.57
C ARG A 348 2.16 -5.30 -32.09
N ALA A 349 1.78 -4.38 -31.19
CA ALA A 349 1.83 -4.61 -29.75
C ALA A 349 0.92 -5.78 -29.32
N LEU A 350 -0.29 -5.86 -29.88
CA LEU A 350 -1.22 -6.96 -29.65
C LEU A 350 -0.69 -8.30 -30.18
N GLN A 351 -0.14 -8.33 -31.39
CA GLN A 351 0.47 -9.53 -31.96
C GLN A 351 1.66 -10.01 -31.12
N THR A 352 2.48 -9.09 -30.60
CA THR A 352 3.58 -9.45 -29.69
C THR A 352 3.09 -9.99 -28.35
N ALA A 353 2.00 -9.45 -27.80
CA ALA A 353 1.42 -9.93 -26.55
C ALA A 353 0.81 -11.34 -26.73
N ALA A 354 0.02 -11.56 -27.78
CA ALA A 354 -0.57 -12.86 -28.08
C ALA A 354 0.49 -13.93 -28.42
N ALA A 355 1.57 -13.57 -29.10
CA ALA A 355 2.68 -14.47 -29.38
C ALA A 355 3.50 -14.83 -28.11
N ALA A 356 3.57 -13.94 -27.13
CA ALA A 356 4.20 -14.21 -25.85
C ALA A 356 3.39 -15.20 -25.01
N GLU A 357 2.07 -15.06 -24.99
CA GLU A 357 1.15 -15.95 -24.28
C GLU A 357 1.16 -17.38 -24.88
N ASN A 358 1.15 -17.50 -26.21
CA ASN A 358 1.21 -18.81 -26.88
C ASN A 358 2.55 -19.56 -26.66
N ARG A 359 3.65 -18.85 -26.40
CA ARG A 359 4.95 -19.47 -26.08
C ARG A 359 5.02 -20.00 -24.65
N GLN A 360 4.19 -19.51 -23.74
CA GLN A 360 4.16 -19.94 -22.35
C GLN A 360 3.43 -21.28 -22.18
N ASN A 361 2.57 -21.65 -23.14
CA ASN A 361 1.81 -22.91 -23.16
C ASN A 361 2.38 -23.99 -24.09
N GLN A 362 3.54 -23.79 -24.70
CA GLN A 362 4.17 -24.81 -25.56
C GLN A 362 5.23 -25.62 -24.78
N PRO A 363 5.07 -26.95 -24.64
CA PRO A 363 6.08 -27.80 -24.02
C PRO A 363 7.36 -27.79 -24.85
N ALA A 364 8.50 -27.53 -24.20
CA ALA A 364 9.80 -27.42 -24.87
C ALA A 364 10.20 -28.77 -25.50
N PRO A 365 10.55 -28.83 -26.80
CA PRO A 365 11.15 -30.01 -27.40
C PRO A 365 12.59 -30.20 -26.88
N ALA A 366 12.90 -31.41 -26.42
CA ALA A 366 14.07 -31.70 -25.59
C ALA A 366 15.44 -31.67 -26.30
N ASP A 367 15.52 -31.61 -27.63
CA ASP A 367 16.78 -31.89 -28.34
C ASP A 367 17.14 -30.86 -29.42
N GLN A 368 17.37 -29.60 -29.06
CA GLN A 368 18.04 -28.65 -29.96
C GLN A 368 19.27 -27.97 -29.33
N PRO A 369 20.43 -27.97 -30.02
CA PRO A 369 21.65 -27.34 -29.55
C PRO A 369 21.48 -25.82 -29.46
N ALA A 370 21.98 -25.25 -28.36
CA ALA A 370 21.81 -23.87 -27.95
C ALA A 370 22.19 -22.87 -29.06
N ARG A 371 21.20 -22.11 -29.54
CA ARG A 371 21.44 -20.87 -30.31
C ARG A 371 21.60 -19.70 -29.34
N PRO A 372 22.44 -18.69 -29.69
CA PRO A 372 22.69 -17.53 -28.83
C PRO A 372 21.40 -16.73 -28.57
N ASP A 373 21.13 -16.50 -27.28
CA ASP A 373 19.95 -15.82 -26.75
C ASP A 373 19.83 -14.38 -27.26
N VAL A 374 18.68 -14.07 -27.85
CA VAL A 374 18.25 -12.71 -28.18
C VAL A 374 17.37 -12.23 -27.01
N PRO A 375 17.66 -11.06 -26.38
CA PRO A 375 16.91 -10.59 -25.23
C PRO A 375 15.43 -10.37 -25.59
N ASN A 376 14.54 -11.07 -24.88
CA ASN A 376 13.10 -11.03 -25.09
C ASN A 376 12.49 -9.84 -24.29
N PRO A 377 11.88 -8.83 -24.94
CA PRO A 377 11.27 -7.70 -24.23
C PRO A 377 9.92 -8.11 -23.65
N GLN A 378 9.81 -8.20 -22.31
CA GLN A 378 8.51 -8.29 -21.65
C GLN A 378 7.81 -6.91 -21.66
N PRO A 379 6.50 -6.84 -21.94
CA PRO A 379 5.75 -5.59 -21.87
C PRO A 379 5.67 -5.10 -20.41
N ASN A 380 6.14 -3.89 -20.15
CA ASN A 380 6.17 -3.29 -18.82
C ASN A 380 4.74 -2.93 -18.34
N PRO A 381 4.18 -3.60 -17.30
CA PRO A 381 2.84 -3.32 -16.79
C PRO A 381 2.68 -1.88 -16.26
N GLN A 382 3.79 -1.26 -15.85
CA GLN A 382 3.83 0.10 -15.32
C GLN A 382 3.30 1.17 -16.28
N VAL A 383 3.46 0.98 -17.59
CA VAL A 383 3.00 1.97 -18.58
C VAL A 383 1.47 1.98 -18.64
N LEU A 384 0.84 0.81 -18.60
CA LEU A 384 -0.61 0.67 -18.62
C LEU A 384 -1.23 1.23 -17.33
N ASP A 385 -0.61 0.97 -16.18
CA ASP A 385 -1.07 1.53 -14.90
C ASP A 385 -0.96 3.05 -14.88
N THR A 386 0.09 3.61 -15.46
CA THR A 386 0.24 5.08 -15.56
C THR A 386 -0.91 5.67 -16.37
N PHE A 387 -1.26 5.08 -17.53
CA PHE A 387 -2.38 5.55 -18.35
C PHE A 387 -3.74 5.36 -17.69
N ALA A 388 -3.94 4.25 -16.97
CA ALA A 388 -5.18 3.99 -16.24
C ALA A 388 -5.41 5.04 -15.13
N ASN A 389 -4.34 5.44 -14.46
CA ASN A 389 -4.38 6.39 -13.35
C ASN A 389 -4.22 7.87 -13.76
N VAL A 390 -4.14 8.17 -15.07
CA VAL A 390 -4.14 9.57 -15.56
C VAL A 390 -5.39 10.29 -15.03
N ASN A 391 -5.15 11.45 -14.41
CA ASN A 391 -6.13 12.33 -13.79
C ASN A 391 -6.78 11.80 -12.49
N VAL A 392 -6.78 10.48 -12.23
CA VAL A 392 -7.36 9.92 -11.00
C VAL A 392 -6.63 10.43 -9.76
N HIS A 393 -5.30 10.40 -9.75
CA HIS A 393 -4.50 10.87 -8.62
C HIS A 393 -4.59 12.39 -8.40
N ALA A 394 -4.72 13.17 -9.47
CA ALA A 394 -4.87 14.62 -9.36
C ALA A 394 -6.22 14.97 -8.73
N GLU A 395 -7.30 14.36 -9.22
CA GLU A 395 -8.64 14.52 -8.64
C GLU A 395 -8.70 13.99 -7.21
N GLU A 396 -8.05 12.86 -6.92
CA GLU A 396 -7.97 12.32 -5.57
C GLU A 396 -7.24 13.25 -4.61
N ARG A 397 -6.15 13.88 -5.05
CA ARG A 397 -5.45 14.88 -4.26
C ARG A 397 -6.35 16.08 -3.99
N ILE A 398 -7.07 16.56 -4.99
CA ILE A 398 -8.02 17.68 -4.83
C ILE A 398 -9.16 17.32 -3.87
N LEU A 399 -9.62 16.06 -3.87
CA LEU A 399 -10.62 15.56 -2.91
C LEU A 399 -10.05 15.41 -1.49
N ALA A 400 -8.76 15.10 -1.35
CA ALA A 400 -8.07 14.90 -0.08
C ALA A 400 -7.51 16.21 0.53
N GLU A 401 -7.28 17.23 -0.30
CA GLU A 401 -6.72 18.50 0.11
C GLU A 401 -7.67 19.20 1.11
N MET A 402 -7.08 19.80 2.14
CA MET A 402 -7.85 20.31 3.26
C MET A 402 -8.85 21.41 2.83
N PRO A 403 -10.06 21.41 3.41
CA PRO A 403 -11.07 22.41 3.11
C PRO A 403 -10.57 23.81 3.40
N GLY A 404 -10.45 24.63 2.35
CA GLY A 404 -9.91 25.99 2.40
C GLY A 404 -8.71 26.23 1.47
N ALA A 405 -8.16 25.21 0.83
CA ALA A 405 -7.23 25.40 -0.28
C ALA A 405 -7.99 25.95 -1.50
N ASP A 406 -7.55 27.10 -2.02
CA ASP A 406 -8.06 27.70 -3.25
C ASP A 406 -7.68 26.83 -4.47
N THR A 407 -8.42 25.74 -4.64
CA THR A 407 -8.30 24.87 -5.81
C THR A 407 -9.13 25.48 -6.94
N ALA A 408 -8.45 26.18 -7.84
CA ALA A 408 -9.06 26.76 -9.03
C ALA A 408 -9.78 25.67 -9.85
N GLU A 409 -10.97 26.00 -10.35
CA GLU A 409 -11.70 25.08 -11.22
C GLU A 409 -10.86 24.75 -12.47
N PRO A 410 -10.81 23.49 -12.91
CA PRO A 410 -10.10 23.14 -14.13
C PRO A 410 -10.65 23.95 -15.31
N SER A 411 -9.74 24.56 -16.07
CA SER A 411 -10.09 25.35 -17.24
C SER A 411 -10.86 24.52 -18.27
N LEU A 412 -11.68 25.16 -19.10
CA LEU A 412 -12.41 24.47 -20.18
C LEU A 412 -11.45 23.73 -21.11
N SER A 413 -10.28 24.30 -21.41
CA SER A 413 -9.25 23.63 -22.20
C SER A 413 -8.72 22.36 -21.53
N HIS A 414 -8.54 22.38 -20.21
CA HIS A 414 -8.15 21.20 -19.44
C HIS A 414 -9.25 20.13 -19.50
N LYS A 415 -10.52 20.50 -19.28
CA LYS A 415 -11.66 19.56 -19.37
C LYS A 415 -11.73 18.90 -20.76
N VAL A 416 -11.59 19.67 -21.83
CA VAL A 416 -11.61 19.15 -23.22
C VAL A 416 -10.42 18.24 -23.48
N MET A 417 -9.21 18.63 -23.07
CA MET A 417 -8.01 17.82 -23.24
C MET A 417 -8.10 16.50 -22.47
N THR A 418 -8.57 16.56 -21.22
CA THR A 418 -8.81 15.38 -20.38
C THR A 418 -9.85 14.48 -21.02
N PHE A 419 -10.98 15.01 -21.51
CA PHE A 419 -12.00 14.22 -22.19
C PHE A 419 -11.44 13.44 -23.39
N PHE A 420 -10.69 14.08 -24.28
CA PHE A 420 -10.06 13.40 -25.42
C PHE A 420 -8.99 12.40 -25.00
N SER A 421 -8.19 12.73 -23.98
CA SER A 421 -7.24 11.80 -23.40
C SER A 421 -7.95 10.55 -22.87
N LEU A 422 -9.07 10.74 -22.16
CA LEU A 422 -9.85 9.64 -21.62
C LEU A 422 -10.44 8.79 -22.74
N ILE A 423 -11.10 9.39 -23.73
CA ILE A 423 -11.62 8.66 -24.89
C ILE A 423 -10.55 7.81 -25.56
N LEU A 424 -9.35 8.37 -25.76
CA LEU A 424 -8.26 7.62 -26.41
C LEU A 424 -7.78 6.45 -25.55
N THR A 425 -7.66 6.66 -24.23
CA THR A 425 -7.23 5.60 -23.29
C THR A 425 -8.29 4.53 -23.06
N THR A 426 -9.58 4.88 -23.13
CA THR A 426 -10.70 3.96 -22.86
C THR A 426 -10.93 2.96 -24.00
N VAL A 427 -10.38 3.20 -25.19
CA VAL A 427 -10.39 2.23 -26.31
C VAL A 427 -9.64 0.95 -25.97
N HIS A 428 -8.71 0.98 -25.00
CA HIS A 428 -7.95 -0.20 -24.59
C HIS A 428 -8.65 -0.94 -23.43
N PRO A 429 -9.10 -2.20 -23.60
CA PRO A 429 -9.87 -2.92 -22.57
C PRO A 429 -9.16 -3.05 -21.22
N ALA A 430 -7.85 -3.31 -21.21
CA ALA A 430 -7.08 -3.42 -19.97
C ALA A 430 -7.00 -2.08 -19.21
N VAL A 431 -6.77 -0.96 -19.91
CA VAL A 431 -6.71 0.37 -19.30
C VAL A 431 -8.07 0.77 -18.77
N TRP A 432 -9.13 0.46 -19.51
CA TRP A 432 -10.51 0.65 -19.08
C TRP A 432 -10.83 -0.11 -17.78
N ASN A 433 -10.48 -1.40 -17.71
CA ASN A 433 -10.74 -2.21 -16.52
C ASN A 433 -9.99 -1.69 -15.29
N THR A 434 -8.69 -1.40 -15.43
CA THR A 434 -7.89 -0.83 -14.33
C THR A 434 -8.45 0.51 -13.88
N ARG A 435 -8.81 1.38 -14.82
CA ARG A 435 -9.41 2.68 -14.52
C ARG A 435 -10.78 2.54 -13.81
N ARG A 436 -11.62 1.61 -14.24
CA ARG A 436 -12.93 1.34 -13.61
C ARG A 436 -12.75 0.93 -12.15
N VAL A 437 -11.79 0.06 -11.85
CA VAL A 437 -11.46 -0.33 -10.46
C VAL A 437 -11.02 0.88 -9.64
N ALA A 438 -10.14 1.73 -10.18
CA ALA A 438 -9.68 2.94 -9.49
C ALA A 438 -10.83 3.92 -9.22
N LEU A 439 -11.74 4.11 -10.17
CA LEU A 439 -12.95 4.91 -9.99
C LEU A 439 -13.88 4.34 -8.91
N ARG A 440 -14.09 3.01 -8.90
CA ARG A 440 -14.89 2.33 -7.87
C ARG A 440 -14.37 2.60 -6.46
N GLN A 441 -13.05 2.48 -6.28
CA GLN A 441 -12.42 2.69 -4.98
C GLN A 441 -12.61 4.12 -4.49
N ARG A 442 -12.42 5.10 -5.39
CA ARG A 442 -12.64 6.51 -5.09
C ARG A 442 -14.09 6.81 -4.74
N GLU A 443 -15.03 6.33 -5.54
CA GLU A 443 -16.46 6.55 -5.32
C GLU A 443 -16.97 5.86 -4.06
N GLY A 444 -16.47 4.65 -3.76
CA GLY A 444 -16.74 3.96 -2.50
C GLY A 444 -16.31 4.77 -1.28
N ARG A 445 -15.15 5.43 -1.35
CA ARG A 445 -14.70 6.36 -0.30
C ARG A 445 -15.63 7.57 -0.15
N ILE A 446 -16.03 8.19 -1.26
CA ILE A 446 -16.95 9.35 -1.27
C ILE A 446 -18.30 8.98 -0.65
N ARG A 447 -18.84 7.80 -0.97
CA ARG A 447 -20.10 7.34 -0.40
C ARG A 447 -19.98 6.98 1.07
N THR A 448 -18.85 6.42 1.49
CA THR A 448 -18.58 6.18 2.92
C THR A 448 -18.54 7.51 3.68
N GLU A 449 -17.89 8.52 3.10
CA GLU A 449 -17.89 9.89 3.64
C GLU A 449 -19.30 10.52 3.64
N ALA A 450 -20.10 10.33 2.59
CA ALA A 450 -21.48 10.80 2.54
C ALA A 450 -22.37 10.11 3.59
N ASN A 451 -22.25 8.79 3.73
CA ASN A 451 -23.00 8.03 4.71
C ASN A 451 -22.64 8.46 6.14
N MET A 452 -21.36 8.72 6.43
CA MET A 452 -20.94 9.29 7.73
C MET A 452 -21.53 10.69 7.99
N ARG A 453 -21.81 11.47 6.95
CA ARG A 453 -22.46 12.79 7.06
C ARG A 453 -23.99 12.70 7.25
N GLU A 454 -24.61 11.69 6.66
CA GLU A 454 -26.06 11.53 6.60
C GLU A 454 -26.63 10.68 7.72
N THR A 455 -25.90 9.64 8.18
CA THR A 455 -26.37 8.71 9.23
C THR A 455 -26.94 9.51 10.41
N GLN A 456 -28.28 9.47 10.52
CA GLN A 456 -29.00 10.07 11.61
C GLN A 456 -28.77 9.18 12.83
N VAL A 457 -28.44 9.80 13.96
CA VAL A 457 -28.30 9.05 15.20
C VAL A 457 -29.72 8.68 15.59
N ASP A 458 -30.09 7.41 15.43
CA ASP A 458 -31.29 6.88 16.06
C ASP A 458 -31.21 7.24 17.54
N THR A 459 -32.22 7.99 17.99
CA THR A 459 -32.14 8.87 19.16
C THR A 459 -32.09 8.09 20.49
N ASP A 460 -32.03 6.77 20.42
CA ASP A 460 -32.24 5.86 21.55
C ASP A 460 -30.93 5.33 22.17
N SER A 461 -29.76 5.72 21.65
CA SER A 461 -28.47 5.42 22.29
C SER A 461 -28.00 6.58 23.18
N GLU A 462 -28.64 6.73 24.36
CA GLU A 462 -28.35 7.72 25.42
C GLU A 462 -26.98 7.50 26.11
N GLY A 463 -25.89 7.51 25.35
CA GLY A 463 -24.53 7.39 25.88
C GLY A 463 -23.67 8.59 25.49
N ASN A 464 -22.67 8.90 26.33
CA ASN A 464 -21.64 9.95 26.11
C ASN A 464 -20.94 9.88 24.73
N ASN A 465 -21.01 8.72 24.04
CA ASN A 465 -20.51 8.52 22.68
C ASN A 465 -21.36 9.22 21.58
N GLY A 466 -22.63 9.54 21.86
CA GLY A 466 -23.50 10.27 20.92
C GLY A 466 -22.97 11.67 20.64
N ASN A 467 -22.45 12.37 21.67
CA ASN A 467 -21.90 13.72 21.54
C ASN A 467 -20.67 13.77 20.62
N ASN A 468 -19.74 12.83 20.78
CA ASN A 468 -18.53 12.76 19.94
C ASN A 468 -18.87 12.46 18.47
N ARG A 469 -19.85 11.59 18.22
CA ARG A 469 -20.32 11.28 16.86
C ARG A 469 -21.06 12.47 16.23
N ALA A 470 -21.89 13.17 16.99
CA ALA A 470 -22.56 14.38 16.52
C ALA A 470 -21.55 15.50 16.18
N GLN A 471 -20.51 15.69 17.02
CA GLN A 471 -19.42 16.62 16.74
C GLN A 471 -18.66 16.23 15.47
N LEU A 472 -18.28 14.95 15.31
CA LEU A 472 -17.60 14.47 14.10
C LEU A 472 -18.47 14.66 12.84
N ARG A 473 -19.77 14.44 12.92
CA ARG A 473 -20.69 14.68 11.80
C ARG A 473 -20.75 16.16 11.44
N ASN A 474 -20.80 17.04 12.45
CA ASN A 474 -20.81 18.48 12.22
C ASN A 474 -19.49 18.94 11.59
N THR A 475 -18.34 18.45 12.05
CA THR A 475 -17.05 18.77 11.43
C THR A 475 -16.97 18.27 9.99
N LEU A 476 -17.46 17.06 9.68
CA LEU A 476 -17.52 16.56 8.31
C LEU A 476 -18.46 17.38 7.41
N ARG A 477 -19.60 17.85 7.94
CA ARG A 477 -20.52 18.75 7.20
C ARG A 477 -19.88 20.11 6.96
N GLU A 478 -19.21 20.69 7.95
CA GLU A 478 -18.47 21.94 7.79
C GLU A 478 -17.32 21.81 6.80
N GLN A 479 -16.55 20.72 6.87
CA GLN A 479 -15.50 20.40 5.91
C GLN A 479 -16.05 20.28 4.50
N HIS A 480 -17.18 19.57 4.32
CA HIS A 480 -17.82 19.46 3.01
C HIS A 480 -18.32 20.82 2.49
N ASN A 481 -18.94 21.64 3.36
CA ASN A 481 -19.44 22.97 2.99
C ASN A 481 -18.33 23.94 2.58
N ARG A 482 -17.10 23.75 3.08
CA ARG A 482 -15.91 24.51 2.70
C ARG A 482 -15.29 24.07 1.37
N ARG A 483 -15.72 22.95 0.77
CA ARG A 483 -15.20 22.50 -0.53
C ARG A 483 -15.74 23.39 -1.65
N PRO A 484 -14.93 23.66 -2.69
CA PRO A 484 -15.38 24.31 -3.92
C PRO A 484 -16.70 23.72 -4.45
N GLN A 485 -17.55 24.57 -5.01
CA GLN A 485 -18.88 24.18 -5.48
C GLN A 485 -18.83 23.01 -6.47
N TRP A 486 -17.91 23.04 -7.44
CA TRP A 486 -17.80 21.98 -8.44
C TRP A 486 -17.44 20.60 -7.84
N ILE A 487 -16.71 20.57 -6.72
CA ILE A 487 -16.40 19.34 -5.99
C ILE A 487 -17.64 18.82 -5.27
N ARG A 488 -18.40 19.71 -4.62
CA ARG A 488 -19.66 19.35 -3.95
C ARG A 488 -20.65 18.74 -4.95
N GLU A 489 -20.86 19.40 -6.09
CA GLU A 489 -21.71 18.88 -7.16
C GLU A 489 -21.23 17.52 -7.68
N TYR A 490 -19.91 17.31 -7.79
CA TYR A 490 -19.37 16.00 -8.17
C TYR A 490 -19.66 14.93 -7.12
N MET A 491 -19.44 15.22 -5.82
CA MET A 491 -19.76 14.29 -4.74
C MET A 491 -21.25 13.96 -4.68
N ASP A 492 -22.12 14.97 -4.82
CA ASP A 492 -23.56 14.79 -4.80
C ASP A 492 -24.02 13.92 -5.97
N ARG A 493 -23.44 14.09 -7.17
CA ARG A 493 -23.69 13.18 -8.30
C ARG A 493 -23.25 11.75 -8.02
N VAL A 494 -22.10 11.54 -7.38
CA VAL A 494 -21.60 10.19 -7.03
C VAL A 494 -22.49 9.50 -5.97
N VAL A 495 -23.06 10.28 -5.06
CA VAL A 495 -23.99 9.79 -4.04
C VAL A 495 -25.37 9.50 -4.64
N ALA A 496 -25.87 10.38 -5.51
CA ALA A 496 -27.17 10.23 -6.15
C ALA A 496 -27.20 9.17 -7.26
N ALA A 497 -26.08 8.96 -7.95
CA ALA A 497 -25.95 7.89 -8.93
C ALA A 497 -25.83 6.54 -8.21
N GLU A 498 -26.96 5.88 -8.03
CA GLU A 498 -27.02 4.44 -7.80
C GLU A 498 -26.32 3.73 -8.97
N TRP A 499 -25.53 2.68 -8.72
CA TRP A 499 -24.79 2.01 -9.79
C TRP A 499 -25.78 1.52 -10.86
N VAL A 500 -25.71 2.09 -12.07
CA VAL A 500 -26.50 1.62 -13.22
C VAL A 500 -26.14 0.16 -13.60
N ASP A 501 -24.99 -0.33 -13.11
CA ASP A 501 -24.50 -1.70 -13.32
C ASP A 501 -25.04 -2.75 -12.31
N ASP A 502 -25.70 -2.36 -11.21
CA ASP A 502 -26.23 -3.32 -10.21
C ASP A 502 -27.67 -3.80 -10.55
N SER A 503 -28.19 -3.39 -11.71
CA SER A 503 -29.55 -3.71 -12.18
C SER A 503 -29.65 -4.82 -13.25
N ASP A 504 -28.57 -5.56 -13.51
CA ASP A 504 -28.57 -6.72 -14.43
C ASP A 504 -28.53 -8.08 -13.72
#